data_AF-A0A2E8UEY7-F1
#
_entry.id   AF-A0A2E8UEY7-F1
#
_cell.length_a   1.000
_cell.length_b   1.000
_cell.length_c   1.000
_cell.angle_alpha   90.00
_cell.angle_beta   90.00
_cell.angle_gamma   90.00
#
_symmetry.space_group_name_H-M   'P 1'
#
loop_
_entity.id
_entity.type
_entity.pdbx_description
1 polymer ?
#
loop_
_entity_poly.entity_id
_entity_poly.type
_entity_poly.pdbx_seq_one_letter_code
_entity_poly.pdbx_strand_id
1 'polypeptide(L)'
;MTNSNLVEVLQSQTSKHVGLISHSMLIKEVESVRSHINKMSSTPFFIADAADDEDLKSLAELTLDWKLTTGADALPIFLARAWQKHNHSLKVKESKRVLSPSPGAEVFIAGSCAAATLRQVDTFEKNHPTFRVDLVAANDDPEYVSKIIIWAKQHIDKGPIAVSSSADLDELSRTQKSLGVGGAASLADKILGEVAHRLFKLGARKFVVAGGETSGQVINSIGIKKVEVSAFDELGGGYCHQSGSDPISFVLKAGALGNDNFFFDAMDRMRQAENII
;
A
#
# COMPACT_ATOMS: atom_id res chain seq x y z
N MET A 1 -4.64 -18.15 -3.05
CA MET A 1 -5.54 -18.67 -2.01
C MET A 1 -6.43 -19.72 -2.65
N THR A 2 -6.37 -20.99 -2.22
CA THR A 2 -7.18 -22.10 -2.77
C THR A 2 -8.27 -22.58 -1.81
N ASN A 3 -8.22 -22.17 -0.54
CA ASN A 3 -9.28 -22.38 0.45
C ASN A 3 -9.83 -21.02 0.89
N SER A 4 -11.15 -20.87 0.83
CA SER A 4 -11.86 -19.63 1.22
C SER A 4 -12.40 -19.68 2.65
N ASN A 5 -12.36 -20.84 3.32
CA ASN A 5 -12.74 -20.94 4.73
C ASN A 5 -11.60 -20.43 5.61
N LEU A 6 -11.71 -19.19 6.08
CA LEU A 6 -10.66 -18.55 6.87
C LEU A 6 -10.42 -19.23 8.24
N VAL A 7 -11.42 -19.92 8.79
CA VAL A 7 -11.25 -20.69 10.03
C VAL A 7 -10.27 -21.83 9.78
N GLU A 8 -10.46 -22.60 8.71
CA GLU A 8 -9.56 -23.69 8.33
C GLU A 8 -8.17 -23.19 7.95
N VAL A 9 -8.10 -22.10 7.17
CA VAL A 9 -6.84 -21.47 6.76
C VAL A 9 -6.03 -21.07 7.99
N LEU A 10 -6.64 -20.40 8.97
CA LEU A 10 -5.94 -19.99 10.18
C LEU A 10 -5.63 -21.20 11.08
N GLN A 11 -6.56 -22.14 11.23
CA GLN A 11 -6.37 -23.33 12.05
C GLN A 11 -5.18 -24.18 11.57
N SER A 12 -4.92 -24.25 10.27
CA SER A 12 -3.77 -24.97 9.72
C SER A 12 -2.40 -24.37 10.13
N GLN A 13 -2.37 -23.11 10.59
CA GLN A 13 -1.16 -22.36 10.93
C GLN A 13 -0.93 -22.23 12.44
N THR A 14 -1.80 -22.83 13.27
CA THR A 14 -1.67 -22.75 14.73
C THR A 14 -2.16 -24.01 15.44
N SER A 15 -1.53 -24.34 16.56
CA SER A 15 -1.99 -25.42 17.45
C SER A 15 -3.14 -24.98 18.38
N LYS A 16 -3.46 -23.68 18.42
CA LYS A 16 -4.56 -23.13 19.21
C LYS A 16 -5.89 -23.28 18.46
N HIS A 17 -6.99 -23.41 19.19
CA HIS A 17 -8.31 -23.48 18.56
C HIS A 17 -8.71 -22.16 17.90
N VAL A 18 -9.29 -22.26 16.71
CA VAL A 18 -9.89 -21.14 15.98
C VAL A 18 -11.40 -21.33 15.92
N GLY A 19 -12.13 -20.35 16.45
CA GLY A 19 -13.58 -20.27 16.42
C GLY A 19 -14.11 -19.34 15.33
N LEU A 20 -15.43 -19.23 15.27
CA LEU A 20 -16.16 -18.33 14.38
C LEU A 20 -17.13 -17.46 15.21
N ILE A 21 -17.08 -16.15 15.00
CA ILE A 21 -18.15 -15.22 15.37
C ILE A 21 -18.96 -15.02 14.09
N SER A 22 -20.07 -15.75 13.97
CA SER A 22 -20.88 -15.69 12.75
C SER A 22 -21.72 -14.42 12.68
N HIS A 23 -22.15 -14.05 11.48
CA HIS A 23 -23.06 -12.92 11.27
C HIS A 23 -24.35 -13.07 12.11
N SER A 24 -24.88 -14.29 12.22
CA SER A 24 -26.04 -14.59 13.08
C SER A 24 -25.81 -14.38 14.58
N MET A 25 -24.55 -14.39 15.04
CA MET A 25 -24.21 -13.97 16.39
C MET A 25 -24.13 -12.45 16.49
N LEU A 26 -23.54 -11.78 15.48
CA LEU A 26 -23.36 -10.32 15.48
C LEU A 26 -24.66 -9.52 15.45
N ILE A 27 -25.70 -10.03 14.82
CA ILE A 27 -27.03 -9.40 14.84
C ILE A 27 -27.73 -9.47 16.21
N LYS A 28 -27.17 -10.20 17.18
CA LYS A 28 -27.68 -10.26 18.57
C LYS A 28 -27.04 -9.15 19.41
N GLU A 29 -27.56 -8.98 20.62
CA GLU A 29 -26.95 -8.06 21.58
C GLU A 29 -25.50 -8.45 21.90
N VAL A 30 -24.61 -7.45 21.94
CA VAL A 30 -23.16 -7.62 22.18
C VAL A 30 -22.86 -8.47 23.41
N GLU A 31 -23.62 -8.31 24.50
CA GLU A 31 -23.44 -9.10 25.73
C GLU A 31 -23.76 -10.59 25.56
N SER A 32 -24.69 -10.94 24.66
CA SER A 32 -24.95 -12.34 24.31
C SER A 32 -23.75 -12.95 23.58
N VAL A 33 -23.09 -12.18 22.71
CA VAL A 33 -21.90 -12.63 21.98
C VAL A 33 -20.72 -12.79 22.93
N ARG A 34 -20.48 -11.81 23.82
CA ARG A 34 -19.47 -11.90 24.89
C ARG A 34 -19.66 -13.14 25.76
N SER A 35 -20.89 -13.38 26.20
CA SER A 35 -21.22 -14.55 27.02
C SER A 35 -20.96 -15.86 26.28
N HIS A 36 -21.14 -15.90 24.96
CA HIS A 36 -20.81 -17.07 24.15
C HIS A 36 -19.29 -17.28 24.06
N ILE A 37 -18.54 -16.23 23.74
CA ILE A 37 -17.06 -16.26 23.64
C ILE A 37 -16.43 -16.67 24.98
N ASN A 38 -16.92 -16.14 26.10
CA ASN A 38 -16.40 -16.45 27.44
C ASN A 38 -16.58 -17.93 27.83
N LYS A 39 -17.58 -18.63 27.27
CA LYS A 39 -17.74 -20.08 27.45
C LYS A 39 -16.72 -20.89 26.67
N MET A 40 -16.08 -20.30 25.66
CA MET A 40 -15.06 -20.91 24.81
C MET A 40 -13.65 -20.52 25.28
N SER A 41 -13.37 -20.64 26.58
CA SER A 41 -12.12 -20.16 27.20
C SER A 41 -10.83 -20.79 26.63
N SER A 42 -10.92 -21.94 25.97
CA SER A 42 -9.81 -22.60 25.26
C SER A 42 -9.62 -22.15 23.80
N THR A 43 -10.45 -21.23 23.31
CA THR A 43 -10.44 -20.72 21.92
C THR A 43 -9.93 -19.28 21.90
N PRO A 44 -8.62 -19.05 21.68
CA PRO A 44 -8.04 -17.70 21.73
C PRO A 44 -8.19 -16.91 20.42
N PHE A 45 -8.61 -17.55 19.33
CA PHE A 45 -8.77 -16.90 18.02
C PHE A 45 -10.19 -17.08 17.51
N PHE A 46 -10.76 -16.01 16.96
CA PHE A 46 -12.04 -16.04 16.29
C PHE A 46 -11.91 -15.34 14.93
N ILE A 47 -12.27 -16.06 13.87
CA ILE A 47 -12.65 -15.39 12.62
C ILE A 47 -14.02 -14.77 12.84
N ALA A 48 -14.23 -13.56 12.38
CA ALA A 48 -15.52 -12.89 12.46
C ALA A 48 -16.07 -12.64 11.07
N ASP A 49 -17.36 -12.93 10.87
CA ASP A 49 -18.07 -12.50 9.67
C ASP A 49 -18.22 -10.98 9.68
N ALA A 50 -18.16 -10.36 8.51
CA ALA A 50 -18.53 -8.97 8.29
C ALA A 50 -18.95 -8.76 6.84
N ALA A 51 -20.25 -8.61 6.61
CA ALA A 51 -20.82 -8.37 5.29
C ALA A 51 -21.02 -6.87 5.01
N ASP A 52 -21.20 -6.06 6.06
CA ASP A 52 -21.45 -4.63 5.97
C ASP A 52 -20.84 -3.82 7.13
N ASP A 53 -21.05 -2.50 7.09
CA ASP A 53 -20.58 -1.55 8.10
C ASP A 53 -21.23 -1.74 9.48
N GLU A 54 -22.44 -2.31 9.56
CA GLU A 54 -23.12 -2.56 10.84
C GLU A 54 -22.52 -3.78 11.56
N ASP A 55 -22.08 -4.80 10.82
CA ASP A 55 -21.28 -5.90 11.37
C ASP A 55 -19.97 -5.38 11.98
N LEU A 56 -19.24 -4.52 11.25
CA LEU A 56 -17.98 -3.94 11.73
C LEU A 56 -18.16 -3.05 12.95
N LYS A 57 -19.25 -2.28 13.01
CA LYS A 57 -19.63 -1.50 14.18
C LYS A 57 -19.93 -2.39 15.39
N SER A 58 -20.66 -3.49 15.18
CA SER A 58 -20.98 -4.46 16.23
C SER A 58 -19.73 -5.16 16.74
N LEU A 59 -18.80 -5.53 15.84
CA LEU A 59 -17.49 -6.07 16.18
C LEU A 59 -16.63 -5.08 16.95
N ALA A 60 -16.62 -3.80 16.57
CA ALA A 60 -15.87 -2.77 17.29
C ALA A 60 -16.41 -2.53 18.71
N GLU A 61 -17.73 -2.54 18.90
CA GLU A 61 -18.34 -2.45 20.23
C GLU A 61 -18.02 -3.71 21.07
N LEU A 62 -18.07 -4.90 20.46
CA LEU A 62 -17.73 -6.17 21.11
C LEU A 62 -16.30 -6.22 21.62
N THR A 63 -15.36 -5.73 20.80
CA THR A 63 -13.91 -5.87 21.00
C THR A 63 -13.24 -4.61 21.56
N LEU A 64 -14.03 -3.62 22.00
CA LEU A 64 -13.57 -2.30 22.44
C LEU A 64 -12.50 -2.35 23.54
N ASP A 65 -12.61 -3.32 24.44
CA ASP A 65 -11.77 -3.54 25.63
C ASP A 65 -10.78 -4.71 25.46
N TRP A 66 -10.71 -5.30 24.26
CA TRP A 66 -9.79 -6.40 23.99
C TRP A 66 -8.36 -5.91 23.88
N LYS A 67 -7.42 -6.67 24.45
CA LYS A 67 -5.98 -6.34 24.39
C LYS A 67 -5.38 -6.48 22.99
N LEU A 68 -6.01 -7.27 22.13
CA LEU A 68 -5.53 -7.56 20.79
C LEU A 68 -6.72 -7.80 19.85
N THR A 69 -6.70 -7.13 18.71
CA THR A 69 -7.53 -7.41 17.54
C THR A 69 -6.62 -7.53 16.32
N THR A 70 -7.05 -8.29 15.32
CA THR A 70 -6.35 -8.42 14.04
C THR A 70 -7.36 -8.28 12.92
N GLY A 71 -6.97 -7.68 11.80
CA GLY A 71 -7.86 -7.45 10.67
C GLY A 71 -7.27 -6.49 9.66
N ALA A 72 -7.93 -6.37 8.52
CA ALA A 72 -7.64 -5.37 7.50
C ALA A 72 -8.06 -3.96 7.97
N ASP A 73 -7.91 -2.98 7.10
CA ASP A 73 -8.15 -1.55 7.33
C ASP A 73 -9.53 -1.18 7.92
N ALA A 74 -10.59 -1.90 7.56
CA ALA A 74 -11.94 -1.58 8.03
C ALA A 74 -12.07 -1.68 9.56
N LEU A 75 -11.62 -2.77 10.20
CA LEU A 75 -11.81 -2.97 11.64
C LEU A 75 -11.16 -1.87 12.51
N PRO A 76 -9.88 -1.48 12.31
CA PRO A 76 -9.28 -0.36 13.02
C PRO A 76 -10.04 0.97 12.88
N ILE A 77 -10.65 1.23 11.71
CA ILE A 77 -11.46 2.45 11.50
C ILE A 77 -12.69 2.42 12.42
N PHE A 78 -13.41 1.30 12.48
CA PHE A 78 -14.60 1.18 13.35
C PHE A 78 -14.24 1.17 14.83
N LEU A 79 -13.13 0.53 15.22
CA LEU A 79 -12.60 0.59 16.59
C LEU A 79 -12.26 2.03 17.01
N ALA A 80 -11.59 2.79 16.14
CA ALA A 80 -11.27 4.19 16.42
C ALA A 80 -12.54 5.04 16.64
N ARG A 81 -13.57 4.83 15.82
CA ARG A 81 -14.89 5.49 15.98
C ARG A 81 -15.56 5.10 17.29
N ALA A 82 -15.53 3.81 17.65
CA ALA A 82 -16.10 3.33 18.90
C ALA A 82 -15.37 3.90 20.13
N TRP A 83 -14.02 3.95 20.13
CA TRP A 83 -13.26 4.58 21.21
C TRP A 83 -13.59 6.08 21.35
N GLN A 84 -13.73 6.81 20.24
CA GLN A 84 -14.13 8.22 20.25
C GLN A 84 -15.53 8.41 20.85
N LYS A 85 -16.48 7.55 20.49
CA LYS A 85 -17.84 7.57 21.02
C LYS A 85 -17.87 7.36 22.54
N HIS A 86 -17.05 6.46 23.06
CA HIS A 86 -17.04 6.08 24.49
C HIS A 86 -16.06 6.89 25.35
N ASN A 87 -15.18 7.68 24.74
CA ASN A 87 -14.19 8.49 25.45
C ASN A 87 -14.14 9.93 24.93
N HIS A 88 -14.98 10.80 25.50
CA HIS A 88 -15.06 12.23 25.15
C HIS A 88 -13.77 13.03 25.40
N SER A 89 -12.79 12.48 26.13
CA SER A 89 -11.48 13.12 26.31
C SER A 89 -10.53 12.93 25.12
N LEU A 90 -10.86 12.02 24.20
CA LEU A 90 -10.09 11.83 22.96
C LEU A 90 -10.29 13.03 22.05
N LYS A 91 -9.25 13.87 21.94
CA LYS A 91 -9.21 14.98 21.00
C LYS A 91 -9.10 14.44 19.57
N VAL A 92 -10.11 14.72 18.74
CA VAL A 92 -10.02 14.49 17.31
C VAL A 92 -9.15 15.59 16.70
N LYS A 93 -7.98 15.22 16.20
CA LYS A 93 -7.18 16.12 15.36
C LYS A 93 -7.80 16.13 13.98
N GLU A 94 -8.11 17.32 13.46
CA GLU A 94 -8.61 17.45 12.10
C GLU A 94 -7.56 16.94 11.11
N SER A 95 -8.00 16.09 10.18
CA SER A 95 -7.12 15.54 9.16
C SER A 95 -6.83 16.61 8.12
N LYS A 96 -5.55 16.84 7.83
CA LYS A 96 -5.17 17.83 6.82
C LYS A 96 -5.38 17.25 5.43
N ARG A 97 -6.17 17.93 4.62
CA ARG A 97 -6.29 17.59 3.20
C ARG A 97 -4.99 17.91 2.46
N VAL A 98 -4.29 18.98 2.81
CA VAL A 98 -3.02 19.35 2.18
C VAL A 98 -1.92 19.41 3.25
N LEU A 99 -0.84 18.67 2.99
CA LEU A 99 0.39 18.62 3.79
C LEU A 99 1.41 19.63 3.27
N SER A 100 2.58 19.69 3.89
CA SER A 100 3.67 20.57 3.46
C SER A 100 4.17 20.24 2.04
N PRO A 101 4.68 21.23 1.29
CA PRO A 101 5.17 21.05 -0.08
C PRO A 101 6.44 20.19 -0.14
N SER A 102 6.62 19.51 -1.27
CA SER A 102 7.82 18.72 -1.60
C SER A 102 8.28 19.02 -3.04
N PRO A 103 8.82 20.24 -3.29
CA PRO A 103 9.22 20.67 -4.62
C PRO A 103 10.39 19.84 -5.13
N GLY A 104 10.35 19.47 -6.41
CA GLY A 104 11.33 18.58 -7.03
C GLY A 104 10.67 17.64 -8.03
N ALA A 105 11.49 16.74 -8.59
CA ALA A 105 11.07 15.88 -9.69
C ALA A 105 10.04 14.82 -9.26
N GLU A 106 9.33 14.32 -10.27
CA GLU A 106 8.17 13.45 -10.14
C GLU A 106 8.45 12.10 -10.77
N VAL A 107 8.20 11.04 -10.00
CA VAL A 107 8.58 9.68 -10.38
C VAL A 107 7.42 8.72 -10.19
N PHE A 108 7.16 7.91 -11.21
CA PHE A 108 6.32 6.73 -11.12
C PHE A 108 7.20 5.48 -10.98
N ILE A 109 7.05 4.74 -9.87
CA ILE A 109 7.67 3.42 -9.69
C ILE A 109 6.57 2.36 -9.76
N ALA A 110 6.63 1.46 -10.74
CA ALA A 110 5.63 0.43 -10.94
C ALA A 110 6.25 -0.98 -10.86
N GLY A 111 5.94 -1.72 -9.80
CA GLY A 111 6.37 -3.12 -9.64
C GLY A 111 5.23 -4.12 -9.76
N SER A 112 3.98 -3.69 -9.58
CA SER A 112 2.83 -4.58 -9.68
C SER A 112 2.52 -4.99 -11.12
N CYS A 113 2.33 -6.30 -11.35
CA CYS A 113 1.86 -6.85 -12.63
C CYS A 113 0.32 -6.92 -12.73
N ALA A 114 -0.42 -6.25 -11.83
CA ALA A 114 -1.87 -6.21 -11.91
C ALA A 114 -2.35 -5.42 -13.13
N ALA A 115 -3.47 -5.84 -13.73
CA ALA A 115 -4.01 -5.25 -14.96
C ALA A 115 -4.22 -3.73 -14.88
N ALA A 116 -4.65 -3.19 -13.72
CA ALA A 116 -4.79 -1.75 -13.53
C ALA A 116 -3.43 -1.02 -13.62
N THR A 117 -2.38 -1.57 -13.01
CA THR A 117 -1.03 -0.99 -13.07
C THR A 117 -0.47 -1.02 -14.48
N LEU A 118 -0.67 -2.11 -15.24
CA LEU A 118 -0.25 -2.18 -16.65
C LEU A 118 -0.88 -1.05 -17.49
N ARG A 119 -2.21 -0.86 -17.40
CA ARG A 119 -2.90 0.22 -18.13
C ARG A 119 -2.43 1.62 -17.72
N GLN A 120 -2.10 1.83 -16.45
CA GLN A 120 -1.58 3.10 -15.94
C GLN A 120 -0.18 3.39 -16.50
N VAL A 121 0.70 2.39 -16.53
CA VAL A 121 2.03 2.51 -17.13
C VAL A 121 1.91 2.80 -18.63
N ASP A 122 1.06 2.06 -19.35
CA ASP A 122 0.82 2.29 -20.78
C ASP A 122 0.25 3.69 -21.06
N THR A 123 -0.61 4.18 -20.18
CA THR A 123 -1.20 5.53 -20.30
C THR A 123 -0.16 6.62 -20.06
N PHE A 124 0.71 6.43 -19.06
CA PHE A 124 1.83 7.33 -18.79
C PHE A 124 2.84 7.37 -19.95
N GLU A 125 3.22 6.20 -20.48
CA GLU A 125 4.23 6.04 -21.53
C GLU A 125 3.84 6.70 -22.86
N LYS A 126 2.54 6.93 -23.12
CA LYS A 126 2.09 7.68 -24.30
C LYS A 126 2.65 9.10 -24.37
N ASN A 127 2.91 9.74 -23.22
CA ASN A 127 3.27 11.15 -23.15
C ASN A 127 4.56 11.42 -22.36
N HIS A 128 5.05 10.44 -21.60
CA HIS A 128 6.19 10.63 -20.69
C HIS A 128 7.23 9.51 -20.82
N PRO A 129 8.52 9.80 -20.58
CA PRO A 129 9.58 8.80 -20.64
C PRO A 129 9.37 7.69 -19.61
N THR A 130 9.36 6.45 -20.10
CA THR A 130 9.25 5.24 -19.28
C THR A 130 10.44 4.33 -19.53
N PHE A 131 11.06 3.84 -18.45
CA PHE A 131 12.04 2.76 -18.51
C PHE A 131 11.38 1.46 -18.07
N ARG A 132 11.28 0.49 -18.98
CA ARG A 132 10.81 -0.87 -18.67
C ARG A 132 12.00 -1.76 -18.31
N VAL A 133 11.98 -2.29 -17.10
CA VAL A 133 13.05 -3.14 -16.55
C VAL A 133 12.92 -4.54 -17.12
N ASP A 134 13.94 -4.98 -17.87
CA ASP A 134 14.11 -6.37 -18.25
C ASP A 134 14.85 -7.10 -17.13
N LEU A 135 14.11 -7.88 -16.33
CA LEU A 135 14.64 -8.56 -15.17
C LEU A 135 15.64 -9.67 -15.52
N VAL A 136 15.50 -10.28 -16.70
CA VAL A 136 16.45 -11.31 -17.16
C VAL A 136 17.77 -10.63 -17.51
N ALA A 137 17.74 -9.54 -18.27
CA ALA A 137 18.95 -8.76 -18.57
C ALA A 137 19.59 -8.16 -17.30
N ALA A 138 18.76 -7.69 -16.35
CA ALA A 138 19.24 -7.11 -15.11
C ALA A 138 19.90 -8.13 -14.17
N ASN A 139 19.49 -9.41 -14.22
CA ASN A 139 20.11 -10.47 -13.43
C ASN A 139 21.59 -10.67 -13.80
N ASP A 140 21.93 -10.48 -15.07
CA ASP A 140 23.26 -10.75 -15.60
C ASP A 140 24.14 -9.49 -15.69
N ASP A 141 23.61 -8.33 -15.31
CA ASP A 141 24.26 -7.02 -15.44
C ASP A 141 24.32 -6.27 -14.10
N PRO A 142 25.47 -6.30 -13.40
CA PRO A 142 25.66 -5.56 -12.15
C PRO A 142 25.46 -4.04 -12.29
N GLU A 143 25.63 -3.49 -13.50
CA GLU A 143 25.49 -2.05 -13.77
C GLU A 143 24.10 -1.66 -14.27
N TYR A 144 23.13 -2.57 -14.25
CA TYR A 144 21.79 -2.31 -14.79
C TYR A 144 21.10 -1.12 -14.12
N VAL A 145 21.19 -1.01 -12.79
CA VAL A 145 20.68 0.16 -12.05
C VAL A 145 21.37 1.44 -12.48
N SER A 146 22.70 1.42 -12.67
CA SER A 146 23.46 2.58 -13.15
C SER A 146 22.95 3.04 -14.53
N LYS A 147 22.61 2.11 -15.43
CA LYS A 147 22.02 2.42 -16.74
C LYS A 147 20.66 3.10 -16.63
N ILE A 148 19.79 2.61 -15.74
CA ILE A 148 18.48 3.25 -15.46
C ILE A 148 18.70 4.69 -14.98
N ILE A 149 19.67 4.92 -14.10
CA ILE A 149 19.95 6.25 -13.57
C ILE A 149 20.56 7.18 -14.61
N ILE A 150 21.42 6.69 -15.50
CA ILE A 150 21.95 7.45 -16.64
C ILE A 150 20.80 7.89 -17.56
N TRP A 151 19.88 6.98 -17.86
CA TRP A 151 18.67 7.30 -18.61
C TRP A 151 17.81 8.35 -17.88
N ALA A 152 17.58 8.18 -16.58
CA ALA A 152 16.73 9.09 -15.81
C ALA A 152 17.28 10.53 -15.80
N LYS A 153 18.60 10.70 -15.68
CA LYS A 153 19.25 12.03 -15.71
C LYS A 153 18.97 12.82 -17.00
N GLN A 154 18.66 12.15 -18.10
CA GLN A 154 18.35 12.82 -19.38
C GLN A 154 16.93 13.41 -19.42
N HIS A 155 16.07 13.01 -18.49
CA HIS A 155 14.63 13.25 -18.53
C HIS A 155 14.07 13.90 -17.26
N ILE A 156 14.64 13.63 -16.09
CA ILE A 156 14.07 13.97 -14.77
C ILE A 156 13.84 15.48 -14.55
N ASP A 157 14.66 16.33 -15.18
CA ASP A 157 14.52 17.80 -15.10
C ASP A 157 13.52 18.37 -16.12
N LYS A 158 13.03 17.55 -17.06
CA LYS A 158 12.11 17.95 -18.14
C LYS A 158 10.66 17.62 -17.83
N GLY A 159 10.41 16.79 -16.81
CA GLY A 159 9.06 16.38 -16.42
C GLY A 159 9.05 15.02 -15.73
N PRO A 160 7.84 14.46 -15.53
CA PRO A 160 7.66 13.15 -14.92
C PRO A 160 8.37 12.03 -15.68
N ILE A 161 8.89 11.05 -14.94
CA ILE A 161 9.45 9.81 -15.50
C ILE A 161 8.85 8.58 -14.82
N ALA A 162 8.86 7.44 -15.52
CA ALA A 162 8.49 6.15 -14.94
C ALA A 162 9.63 5.14 -15.00
N VAL A 163 9.75 4.31 -13.97
CA VAL A 163 10.53 3.07 -14.00
C VAL A 163 9.62 1.92 -13.59
N SER A 164 9.46 0.96 -14.49
CA SER A 164 8.48 -0.11 -14.36
C SER A 164 9.12 -1.48 -14.54
N SER A 165 8.94 -2.37 -13.57
CA SER A 165 9.14 -3.81 -13.76
C SER A 165 7.83 -4.56 -13.98
N SER A 166 6.71 -3.84 -14.12
CA SER A 166 5.42 -4.44 -14.45
C SER A 166 5.48 -5.15 -15.80
N ALA A 167 5.05 -6.40 -15.79
CA ALA A 167 5.04 -7.30 -16.94
C ALA A 167 3.63 -7.83 -17.20
N ASP A 168 3.29 -8.06 -18.48
CA ASP A 168 2.12 -8.84 -18.84
C ASP A 168 2.34 -10.33 -18.56
N LEU A 169 1.33 -11.16 -18.85
CA LEU A 169 1.39 -12.60 -18.54
C LEU A 169 2.52 -13.32 -19.28
N ASP A 170 2.80 -12.92 -20.53
CA ASP A 170 3.81 -13.58 -21.36
C ASP A 170 5.22 -13.23 -20.85
N GLU A 171 5.46 -11.96 -20.56
CA GLU A 171 6.74 -11.48 -20.03
C GLU A 171 6.98 -11.94 -18.59
N LEU A 172 5.92 -12.00 -17.77
CA LEU A 172 5.99 -12.58 -16.43
C LEU A 172 6.36 -14.07 -16.50
N SER A 173 5.74 -14.83 -17.40
CA SER A 173 6.06 -16.24 -17.63
C SER A 173 7.50 -16.43 -18.10
N ARG A 174 7.99 -15.59 -19.02
CA ARG A 174 9.38 -15.59 -19.49
C ARG A 174 10.35 -15.38 -18.33
N THR A 175 10.11 -14.36 -17.51
CA THR A 175 10.98 -14.01 -16.38
C THR A 175 10.97 -15.10 -15.31
N GLN A 176 9.79 -15.61 -14.95
CA GLN A 176 9.65 -16.65 -13.93
C GLN A 176 10.27 -17.98 -14.36
N LYS A 177 10.29 -18.31 -15.66
CA LYS A 177 11.02 -19.48 -16.18
C LYS A 177 12.54 -19.32 -16.01
N SER A 178 13.07 -18.11 -16.14
CA SER A 178 14.50 -17.84 -16.04
C SER A 178 14.98 -17.72 -14.58
N LEU A 179 14.19 -17.06 -13.72
CA LEU A 179 14.63 -16.64 -12.38
C LEU A 179 13.87 -17.32 -11.23
N GLY A 180 12.82 -18.08 -11.55
CA GLY A 180 11.83 -18.55 -10.57
C GLY A 180 10.91 -17.43 -10.10
N VAL A 181 9.73 -17.79 -9.56
CA VAL A 181 8.72 -16.82 -9.11
C VAL A 181 9.26 -15.91 -8.01
N GLY A 182 9.84 -16.49 -6.96
CA GLY A 182 10.39 -15.73 -5.83
C GLY A 182 11.64 -14.92 -6.20
N GLY A 183 12.50 -15.46 -7.06
CA GLY A 183 13.72 -14.78 -7.53
C GLY A 183 13.39 -13.56 -8.39
N ALA A 184 12.44 -13.70 -9.32
CA ALA A 184 11.98 -12.60 -10.17
C ALA A 184 11.40 -11.44 -9.35
N ALA A 185 10.48 -11.75 -8.41
CA ALA A 185 9.86 -10.73 -7.56
C ALA A 185 10.89 -10.00 -6.69
N SER A 186 11.78 -10.76 -6.02
CA SER A 186 12.83 -10.20 -5.17
C SER A 186 13.81 -9.30 -5.95
N LEU A 187 14.21 -9.72 -7.15
CA LEU A 187 15.10 -8.92 -8.01
C LEU A 187 14.43 -7.61 -8.45
N ALA A 188 13.16 -7.68 -8.87
CA ALA A 188 12.39 -6.51 -9.28
C ALA A 188 12.29 -5.49 -8.15
N ASP A 189 11.87 -5.94 -6.98
CA ASP A 189 11.72 -5.12 -5.78
C ASP A 189 13.05 -4.49 -5.34
N LYS A 190 14.17 -5.24 -5.41
CA LYS A 190 15.52 -4.72 -5.13
C LYS A 190 15.93 -3.62 -6.12
N ILE A 191 15.76 -3.85 -7.42
CA ILE A 191 16.12 -2.87 -8.47
C ILE A 191 15.30 -1.60 -8.29
N LEU A 192 13.97 -1.73 -8.13
CA LEU A 192 13.09 -0.57 -8.00
C LEU A 192 13.35 0.23 -6.72
N GLY A 193 13.65 -0.44 -5.60
CA GLY A 193 14.06 0.21 -4.36
C GLY A 193 15.36 1.01 -4.52
N GLU A 194 16.38 0.40 -5.13
CA GLU A 194 17.67 1.07 -5.37
C GLU A 194 17.53 2.25 -6.35
N VAL A 195 16.76 2.07 -7.42
CA VAL A 195 16.44 3.14 -8.37
C VAL A 195 15.73 4.29 -7.64
N ALA A 196 14.71 4.01 -6.83
CA ALA A 196 14.01 5.05 -6.09
C ALA A 196 14.93 5.84 -5.14
N HIS A 197 15.83 5.16 -4.43
CA HIS A 197 16.85 5.81 -3.61
C HIS A 197 17.76 6.74 -4.43
N ARG A 198 18.28 6.26 -5.56
CA ARG A 198 19.16 7.05 -6.42
C ARG A 198 18.41 8.22 -7.09
N LEU A 199 17.14 8.06 -7.47
CA LEU A 199 16.31 9.16 -7.99
C LEU A 199 16.01 10.20 -6.91
N PHE A 200 15.78 9.79 -5.67
CA PHE A 200 15.70 10.73 -4.54
C PHE A 200 16.99 11.54 -4.39
N LYS A 201 18.16 10.92 -4.54
CA LYS A 201 19.45 11.65 -4.55
C LYS A 201 19.61 12.59 -5.76
N LEU A 202 18.89 12.36 -6.86
CA LEU A 202 18.85 13.24 -8.03
C LEU A 202 17.82 14.37 -7.95
N GLY A 203 17.11 14.52 -6.83
CA GLY A 203 16.14 15.62 -6.67
C GLY A 203 14.68 15.22 -6.89
N ALA A 204 14.38 13.92 -7.06
CA ALA A 204 12.99 13.46 -6.99
C ALA A 204 12.44 13.68 -5.57
N ARG A 205 11.24 14.27 -5.49
CA ARG A 205 10.57 14.59 -4.22
C ARG A 205 9.09 14.19 -4.19
N LYS A 206 8.52 13.75 -5.31
CA LYS A 206 7.16 13.22 -5.40
C LYS A 206 7.16 11.86 -6.07
N PHE A 207 6.64 10.85 -5.39
CA PHE A 207 6.65 9.47 -5.84
C PHE A 207 5.24 8.89 -5.86
N VAL A 208 4.84 8.32 -6.99
CA VAL A 208 3.69 7.41 -7.05
C VAL A 208 4.25 6.01 -7.17
N VAL A 209 3.83 5.09 -6.29
CA VAL A 209 4.36 3.72 -6.24
C VAL A 209 3.23 2.70 -6.35
N ALA A 210 3.32 1.79 -7.33
CA ALA A 210 2.33 0.75 -7.58
C ALA A 210 2.83 -0.64 -7.18
N GLY A 211 2.20 -1.22 -6.17
CA GLY A 211 2.54 -2.53 -5.60
C GLY A 211 2.86 -2.45 -4.11
N GLY A 212 2.35 -3.38 -3.30
CA GLY A 212 2.52 -3.34 -1.85
C GLY A 212 3.97 -3.58 -1.43
N GLU A 213 4.57 -4.65 -1.95
CA GLU A 213 5.96 -5.04 -1.72
C GLU A 213 6.92 -3.96 -2.25
N THR A 214 6.66 -3.47 -3.47
CA THR A 214 7.43 -2.38 -4.09
C THR A 214 7.32 -1.08 -3.29
N SER A 215 6.14 -0.73 -2.77
CA SER A 215 5.97 0.43 -1.88
C SER A 215 6.81 0.29 -0.62
N GLY A 216 6.82 -0.90 -0.01
CA GLY A 216 7.67 -1.22 1.12
C GLY A 216 9.16 -1.03 0.80
N GLN A 217 9.63 -1.53 -0.34
CA GLN A 217 11.01 -1.35 -0.76
C GLN A 217 11.38 0.11 -1.01
N VAL A 218 10.55 0.88 -1.72
CA VAL A 218 10.83 2.29 -1.98
C VAL A 218 10.97 3.08 -0.67
N ILE A 219 10.06 2.87 0.27
CA ILE A 219 10.10 3.50 1.60
C ILE A 219 11.37 3.12 2.36
N ASN A 220 11.71 1.83 2.39
CA ASN A 220 12.88 1.32 3.09
C ASN A 220 14.20 1.79 2.45
N SER A 221 14.33 1.73 1.12
CA SER A 221 15.54 2.12 0.39
C SER A 221 15.81 3.61 0.48
N ILE A 222 14.79 4.46 0.45
CA ILE A 222 14.96 5.91 0.66
C ILE A 222 15.29 6.21 2.15
N GLY A 223 14.87 5.35 3.08
CA GLY A 223 15.12 5.52 4.51
C GLY A 223 14.04 6.33 5.22
N ILE A 224 12.79 6.27 4.73
CA ILE A 224 11.64 6.95 5.34
C ILE A 224 11.25 6.21 6.62
N LYS A 225 11.30 6.91 7.75
CA LYS A 225 11.01 6.32 9.07
C LYS A 225 9.61 6.67 9.58
N LYS A 226 9.07 7.79 9.12
CA LYS A 226 7.78 8.32 9.57
C LYS A 226 7.20 9.21 8.49
N VAL A 227 5.89 9.14 8.32
CA VAL A 227 5.13 10.02 7.44
C VAL A 227 3.98 10.68 8.20
N GLU A 228 3.62 11.89 7.79
CA GLU A 228 2.29 12.45 7.98
C GLU A 228 1.40 11.93 6.84
N VAL A 229 0.15 11.57 7.15
CA VAL A 229 -0.81 11.05 6.17
C VAL A 229 -1.90 12.11 6.00
N SER A 230 -2.24 12.44 4.77
CA SER A 230 -3.30 13.39 4.47
C SER A 230 -4.68 12.76 4.65
N ALA A 231 -5.72 13.58 4.59
CA ALA A 231 -7.09 13.11 4.61
C ALA A 231 -7.35 12.14 3.43
N PHE A 232 -8.15 11.11 3.70
CA PHE A 232 -8.57 10.16 2.68
C PHE A 232 -9.37 10.88 1.58
N ASP A 233 -9.06 10.52 0.35
CA ASP A 233 -9.62 11.11 -0.86
C ASP A 233 -9.70 10.05 -1.97
N GLU A 234 -9.97 10.48 -3.21
CA GLU A 234 -10.10 9.65 -4.39
C GLU A 234 -8.88 8.75 -4.69
N LEU A 235 -7.74 8.97 -4.03
CA LEU A 235 -6.54 8.13 -4.17
C LEU A 235 -6.62 6.83 -3.34
N GLY A 236 -7.70 6.62 -2.58
CA GLY A 236 -7.92 5.40 -1.78
C GLY A 236 -7.16 5.36 -0.46
N GLY A 237 -6.63 6.50 -0.01
CA GLY A 237 -5.91 6.62 1.27
C GLY A 237 -5.21 7.97 1.50
N GLY A 238 -5.39 8.94 0.61
CA GLY A 238 -4.63 10.19 0.62
C GLY A 238 -3.19 9.99 0.15
N TYR A 239 -2.30 10.87 0.61
CA TYR A 239 -0.88 10.83 0.33
C TYR A 239 -0.07 10.98 1.63
N CYS A 240 1.13 10.43 1.60
CA CYS A 240 2.07 10.45 2.71
C CYS A 240 3.14 11.52 2.48
N HIS A 241 3.62 12.16 3.54
CA HIS A 241 4.65 13.17 3.47
C HIS A 241 5.67 13.03 4.61
N GLN A 242 6.95 13.21 4.30
CA GLN A 242 8.00 13.42 5.29
C GLN A 242 8.60 14.81 5.09
N SER A 243 8.46 15.68 6.09
CA SER A 243 9.09 17.01 6.10
C SER A 243 10.58 16.92 6.48
N GLY A 244 11.34 17.99 6.24
CA GLY A 244 12.76 18.07 6.61
C GLY A 244 13.56 18.88 5.60
N SER A 245 14.88 18.68 5.60
CA SER A 245 15.78 19.26 4.58
C SER A 245 15.49 18.74 3.18
N ASP A 246 15.05 17.49 3.09
CA ASP A 246 14.70 16.81 1.84
C ASP A 246 13.23 16.37 1.89
N PRO A 247 12.27 17.32 1.78
CA PRO A 247 10.86 17.03 1.95
C PRO A 247 10.34 16.15 0.82
N ILE A 248 9.63 15.08 1.13
CA ILE A 248 9.23 14.08 0.13
C ILE A 248 7.79 13.63 0.36
N SER A 249 7.06 13.45 -0.75
CA SER A 249 5.68 13.00 -0.75
C SER A 249 5.51 11.71 -1.57
N PHE A 250 4.60 10.86 -1.11
CA PHE A 250 4.31 9.56 -1.70
C PHE A 250 2.82 9.34 -1.85
N VAL A 251 2.42 8.73 -2.96
CA VAL A 251 1.15 8.00 -3.08
C VAL A 251 1.50 6.53 -3.27
N LEU A 252 1.14 5.71 -2.29
CA LEU A 252 1.42 4.28 -2.26
C LEU A 252 0.12 3.54 -2.55
N LYS A 253 0.04 2.85 -3.69
CA LYS A 253 -1.20 2.16 -4.09
C LYS A 253 -1.01 0.65 -4.19
N ALA A 254 -2.05 -0.07 -3.82
CA ALA A 254 -2.16 -1.47 -4.20
C ALA A 254 -2.22 -1.62 -5.73
N GLY A 255 -1.69 -2.74 -6.23
CA GLY A 255 -1.55 -2.96 -7.67
C GLY A 255 -2.84 -2.90 -8.47
N ALA A 256 -3.93 -3.41 -7.91
CA ALA A 256 -5.22 -3.53 -8.58
C ALA A 256 -6.09 -2.26 -8.56
N LEU A 257 -5.63 -1.19 -7.90
CA LEU A 257 -6.42 0.03 -7.68
C LEU A 257 -6.09 1.14 -8.68
N GLY A 258 -7.06 2.04 -8.83
CA GLY A 258 -6.96 3.29 -9.57
C GLY A 258 -7.48 3.22 -11.01
N ASN A 259 -7.85 4.39 -11.53
CA ASN A 259 -8.17 4.58 -12.94
C ASN A 259 -6.86 4.63 -13.78
N ASP A 260 -6.98 4.72 -15.11
CA ASP A 260 -5.82 4.72 -16.01
C ASP A 260 -4.96 6.01 -15.89
N ASN A 261 -5.54 7.12 -15.43
CA ASN A 261 -4.89 8.40 -15.17
C ASN A 261 -4.38 8.56 -13.72
N PHE A 262 -4.44 7.50 -12.89
CA PHE A 262 -4.19 7.60 -11.44
C PHE A 262 -2.87 8.31 -11.08
N PHE A 263 -1.81 8.12 -11.88
CA PHE A 263 -0.54 8.83 -11.67
C PHE A 263 -0.72 10.35 -11.70
N PHE A 264 -1.45 10.87 -12.69
CA PHE A 264 -1.66 12.31 -12.87
C PHE A 264 -2.54 12.86 -11.76
N ASP A 265 -3.62 12.17 -11.41
CA ASP A 265 -4.49 12.53 -10.29
C ASP A 265 -3.67 12.64 -8.99
N ALA A 266 -2.79 11.66 -8.75
CA ALA A 266 -1.90 11.63 -7.59
C ALA A 266 -0.85 12.75 -7.59
N MET A 267 -0.28 13.09 -8.76
CA MET A 267 0.69 14.19 -8.88
C MET A 267 0.02 15.55 -8.67
N ASP A 268 -1.14 15.78 -9.30
CA ASP A 268 -1.90 17.00 -9.11
C ASP A 268 -2.30 17.19 -7.66
N ARG A 269 -2.65 16.10 -6.97
CA ARG A 269 -2.92 16.14 -5.54
C ARG A 269 -1.73 16.58 -4.70
N MET A 270 -0.53 16.05 -4.96
CA MET A 270 0.68 16.46 -4.25
C MET A 270 1.13 17.88 -4.60
N ARG A 271 0.94 18.32 -5.86
CA ARG A 271 1.25 19.69 -6.32
C ARG A 271 0.38 20.76 -5.68
N GLN A 272 -0.84 20.43 -5.23
CA GLN A 272 -1.68 21.37 -4.49
C GLN A 272 -0.94 21.98 -3.28
N ALA A 273 -0.06 21.22 -2.62
CA ALA A 273 0.74 21.71 -1.50
C ALA A 273 1.73 22.82 -1.89
N GLU A 274 2.16 22.86 -3.14
CA GLU A 274 3.13 23.85 -3.65
C GLU A 274 2.46 25.18 -4.00
N ASN A 275 1.13 25.17 -4.25
CA ASN A 275 0.35 26.35 -4.62
C ASN A 275 -0.21 27.13 -3.42
N ILE A 276 0.06 26.68 -2.19
CA ILE A 276 -0.47 27.28 -0.95
C ILE A 276 0.54 28.23 -0.28
N ILE A 277 1.72 28.41 -0.89
CA ILE A 277 2.80 29.28 -0.39
C ILE A 277 2.58 30.73 -0.79
#